data_AF-A0A0C1MWD9-F1
#
_entry.id   AF-A0A0C1MWD9-F1
#
_cell.length_a   1.000
_cell.length_b   1.000
_cell.length_c   1.000
_cell.angle_alpha   90.00
_cell.angle_beta   90.00
_cell.angle_gamma   90.00
#
_symmetry.space_group_name_H-M   'P 1'
#
loop_
_entity.id
_entity.type
_entity.pdbx_description
1 polymer ?
#
loop_
_entity_poly.entity_id
_entity_poly.type
_entity_poly.pdbx_seq_one_letter_code
_entity_poly.pdbx_strand_id
1 'polypeptide(L)' 'MVENTIFRHKSTIGAKLKSRNWNNQDAETLLHCHILNKMTSLGMPQSLELT' A
#
# COMPACT_ATOMS: atom_id res chain seq x y z
N MET A 1 14.56 8.71 4.35
CA MET A 1 13.11 8.91 4.11
C MET A 1 12.32 7.60 3.89
N VAL A 2 12.94 6.41 3.97
CA VAL A 2 12.23 5.13 3.77
C VAL A 2 11.18 4.84 4.86
N GLU A 3 11.44 5.25 6.10
CA GLU A 3 10.52 5.10 7.23
C GLU A 3 9.16 5.77 6.99
N ASN A 4 9.15 6.93 6.33
CA ASN A 4 7.91 7.63 5.98
C ASN A 4 7.09 6.85 4.94
N THR A 5 7.74 6.19 3.98
CA THR A 5 7.06 5.36 2.97
C THR A 5 6.47 4.11 3.60
N ILE A 6 7.18 3.45 4.52
CA ILE A 6 6.69 2.25 5.22
C ILE A 6 5.54 2.60 6.18
N PHE A 7 5.63 3.72 6.90
CA PHE A 7 4.56 4.21 7.77
C PHE A 7 3.29 4.53 6.95
N ARG A 8 3.45 5.25 5.84
CA ARG A 8 2.34 5.57 4.93
C ARG A 8 1.72 4.34 4.29
N HIS A 9 2.54 3.38 3.84
CA HIS A 9 2.05 2.11 3.30
C HIS A 9 1.17 1.38 4.33
N LYS A 10 1.64 1.24 5.57
CA LYS A 10 0.86 0.62 6.66
C LYS A 10 -0.43 1.36 6.97
N SER A 11 -0.43 2.69 6.93
CA SER A 11 -1.60 3.52 7.26
C SER A 11 -2.64 3.57 6.14
N THR A 12 -2.22 3.43 4.88
CA THR A 12 -3.09 3.63 3.70
C THR A 12 -3.55 2.31 3.08
N ILE A 13 -2.70 1.30 3.06
CA ILE A 13 -2.97 0.02 2.41
C ILE A 13 -3.16 -1.09 3.45
N GLY A 14 -2.39 -1.02 4.54
CA GLY A 14 -2.39 -2.02 5.59
C GLY A 14 -1.02 -2.68 5.77
N ALA A 15 -0.80 -3.27 6.94
CA ALA A 15 0.52 -3.78 7.33
C ALA A 15 0.85 -5.20 6.84
N LYS A 16 -0.08 -5.89 6.17
CA LYS A 16 0.03 -7.31 5.80
C LYS A 16 -0.36 -7.52 4.34
N LEU A 17 0.38 -8.39 3.66
CA LEU A 17 -0.02 -8.95 2.37
C LEU A 17 -1.09 -10.01 2.62
N LYS A 18 -2.13 -10.07 1.77
CA LYS A 18 -3.24 -11.02 1.92
C LYS A 18 -2.88 -12.39 1.36
N SER A 19 -2.09 -12.43 0.30
CA SER A 19 -1.69 -13.66 -0.37
C SER A 19 -0.67 -14.46 0.44
N ARG A 20 -0.85 -15.79 0.48
CA ARG A 20 0.11 -16.73 1.07
C ARG A 20 1.10 -17.32 0.05
N ASN A 21 0.89 -17.05 -1.24
CA ASN A 21 1.76 -17.48 -2.33
C ASN A 21 2.73 -16.36 -2.70
N TRP A 22 4.02 -16.67 -2.77
CA TRP A 22 5.09 -15.70 -3.09
C TRP A 22 4.87 -14.96 -4.41
N ASN A 23 4.42 -15.64 -5.45
CA ASN A 23 4.22 -15.01 -6.76
C ASN A 23 3.09 -13.96 -6.70
N ASN A 24 2.09 -14.21 -5.86
CA ASN A 24 1.00 -13.27 -5.65
C ASN A 24 1.41 -12.14 -4.68
N GLN A 25 2.33 -12.40 -3.74
CA GLN A 25 2.89 -11.37 -2.85
C GLN A 25 3.74 -10.36 -3.61
N ASP A 26 4.50 -10.80 -4.60
CA ASP A 26 5.25 -9.91 -5.51
C ASP A 26 4.30 -8.98 -6.27
N ALA A 27 3.28 -9.54 -6.91
CA ALA A 27 2.25 -8.77 -7.60
C ALA A 27 1.49 -7.81 -6.65
N GLU A 28 1.12 -8.25 -5.44
CA GLU A 28 0.49 -7.41 -4.42
C GLU A 28 1.40 -6.23 -4.02
N THR A 29 2.70 -6.49 -3.86
CA THR A 29 3.66 -5.46 -3.45
C THR A 29 3.82 -4.39 -4.54
N LEU A 30 3.92 -4.80 -5.80
CA LEU A 30 3.96 -3.88 -6.94
C LEU A 30 2.66 -3.06 -7.05
N LEU A 31 1.51 -3.71 -6.85
CA LEU A 31 0.22 -3.03 -6.85
C LEU A 31 0.12 -2.00 -5.71
N HIS A 32 0.57 -2.36 -4.50
CA HIS A 32 0.60 -1.44 -3.36
C HIS A 32 1.47 -0.21 -3.62
N CYS A 33 2.65 -0.41 -4.22
CA CYS A 33 3.51 0.70 -4.64
C CYS A 33 2.82 1.60 -5.67
N HIS A 34 2.15 1.03 -6.67
CA HIS A 34 1.41 1.79 -7.67
C HIS A 34 0.28 2.62 -7.04
N ILE A 35 -0.50 2.03 -6.13
CA ILE A 35 -1.57 2.72 -5.41
C ILE A 35 -0.98 3.87 -4.56
N LEU A 36 0.11 3.64 -3.83
CA LEU A 36 0.75 4.67 -3.01
C LEU A 36 1.26 5.84 -3.85
N ASN A 37 1.85 5.56 -5.01
CA ASN A 37 2.29 6.58 -5.96
C ASN A 37 1.08 7.37 -6.51
N LYS A 38 -0.01 6.69 -6.85
CA LYS A 38 -1.24 7.32 -7.30
C LYS A 38 -1.84 8.23 -6.22
N MET A 39 -1.92 7.75 -4.98
CA MET A 39 -2.41 8.57 -3.86
C MET A 39 -1.50 9.78 -3.61
N THR A 40 -0.18 9.63 -3.74
CA THR A 40 0.75 10.76 -3.65
C THR A 40 0.45 11.82 -4.71
N SER A 41 0.21 11.40 -5.96
CA SER A 41 -0.18 12.31 -7.05
C SER A 41 -1.54 12.99 -6.82
N LEU A 42 -2.42 12.41 -6.00
CA LEU A 42 -3.74 12.95 -5.68
C LEU A 42 -3.76 13.78 -4.39
N GLY A 43 -2.60 14.06 -3.77
CA GLY A 43 -2.52 14.84 -2.54
C GLY A 43 -2.73 14.02 -1.25
N MET A 44 -2.49 12.70 -1.30
CA MET A 44 -2.62 11.75 -0.19
C MET A 44 -4.04 11.71 0.44
N PRO A 45 -5.08 11.32 -0.33
CA PRO A 45 -6.40 11.10 0.23
C PRO A 45 -6.38 9.96 1.27
N GLN A 46 -7.23 10.05 2.29
CA GLN A 46 -7.41 8.99 3.28
C GLN A 46 -8.26 7.85 2.72
N SER A 47 -7.78 6.63 2.87
CA SER A 47 -8.51 5.40 2.55
C SER A 47 -9.49 5.05 3.66
N LEU A 48 -10.75 4.78 3.32
CA LEU A 48 -11.77 4.26 4.23
C LEU A 48 -11.99 2.77 3.96
N GLU A 49 -11.76 1.92 4.96
CA GLU A 49 -12.21 0.53 4.93
C GLU A 49 -13.73 0.52 5.22
N LEU A 50 -14.51 0.04 4.24
CA LEU A 50 -15.93 -0.19 4.42
C LEU A 50 -16.08 -1.59 5.04
N THR A 51 -16.26 -1.66 6.36
CA THR A 51 -16.60 -2.88 7.09
C THR A 51 -18.10 -3.04 7.31
#